data_AF-A0A967IEE9-F1
#
_entry.id   AF-A0A967IEE9-F1
#
_cell.length_a   1.000
_cell.length_b   1.000
_cell.length_c   1.000
_cell.angle_alpha   90.00
_cell.angle_beta   90.00
_cell.angle_gamma   90.00
#
_symmetry.space_group_name_H-M   'P 1'
#
loop_
_entity.id
_entity.type
_entity.pdbx_description
1 polymer ?
#
loop_
_entity_poly.entity_id
_entity_poly.type
_entity_poly.pdbx_seq_one_letter_code
_entity_poly.pdbx_strand_id
1 'polypeptide(L)' 'RAVLYNRSPEYLAQEIPSEFEQLPVFQRGQNFEIECMATTAGTAFYYPLSACYMDAI' A
#
# COMPACT_ATOMS: atom_id res chain seq x y z
N ARG A 1 3.31 14.44 -12.08
CA ARG A 1 3.73 14.07 -10.71
C ARG A 1 4.23 12.64 -10.65
N ALA A 2 5.51 12.46 -10.30
CA ALA A 2 6.18 11.19 -10.07
C ALA A 2 7.12 11.35 -8.86
N VAL A 3 7.37 10.27 -8.14
CA VAL A 3 8.36 10.22 -7.06
C VAL A 3 9.38 9.14 -7.41
N LEU A 4 10.63 9.55 -7.60
CA LEU A 4 11.75 8.62 -7.71
C LEU A 4 12.27 8.36 -6.30
N TYR A 5 12.55 7.11 -5.95
CA TYR A 5 13.11 6.77 -4.64
C TYR A 5 14.05 5.57 -4.74
N ASN A 6 14.99 5.48 -3.80
CA ASN A 6 15.83 4.29 -3.65
C ASN A 6 15.03 3.17 -2.95
N ARG A 7 14.84 2.04 -3.65
CA ARG A 7 14.14 0.86 -3.09
C ARG A 7 15.10 0.05 -2.22
N SER A 8 15.35 0.53 -1.01
CA SER A 8 16.08 -0.22 0.02
C SER A 8 15.35 -0.12 1.37
N PRO A 9 15.29 -1.24 2.14
CA PRO A 9 14.59 -1.29 3.43
C PRO A 9 15.20 -0.36 4.49
N GLU A 10 16.44 0.07 4.30
CA GLU A 10 17.09 1.04 5.18
C GLU A 10 16.58 2.47 4.94
N TYR A 11 16.14 2.78 3.72
CA TYR A 11 15.75 4.13 3.31
C TYR A 11 14.24 4.35 3.38
N LEU A 12 13.48 3.30 3.06
CA LEU A 12 12.02 3.32 3.00
C LEU A 12 11.44 2.05 3.60
N ALA A 13 10.46 2.23 4.49
CA ALA A 13 9.64 1.14 5.01
C ALA A 13 8.16 1.44 4.77
N GLN A 14 7.41 0.40 4.38
CA GLN A 14 5.96 0.43 4.35
C GLN A 14 5.46 -0.51 5.43
N GLU A 15 4.70 0.04 6.36
CA GLU A 15 4.10 -0.73 7.45
C GLU A 15 2.76 -1.29 6.98
N ILE A 16 2.69 -2.62 6.96
CA ILE A 16 1.49 -3.39 6.58
C ILE A 16 1.06 -4.20 7.80
N PRO A 17 0.18 -3.64 8.66
CA PRO A 17 -0.34 -4.36 9.82
C PRO A 17 -1.17 -5.59 9.48
N SER A 18 -1.96 -5.52 8.39
CA SER A 18 -2.77 -6.64 7.91
C SER A 18 -2.56 -6.74 6.40
N GLU A 19 -1.99 -7.87 5.99
CA GLU A 19 -1.95 -8.22 4.58
C GLU A 19 -3.36 -8.37 4.01
N PHE A 20 -3.44 -8.34 2.69
CA PHE A 20 -4.70 -8.49 1.99
C PHE A 20 -5.25 -9.91 2.17
N GLU A 21 -6.46 -10.01 2.68
CA GLU A 21 -7.17 -11.27 2.86
C GLU A 21 -8.56 -11.19 2.21
N GLN A 22 -8.93 -12.26 1.52
CA GLN A 22 -10.28 -12.45 0.98
C GLN A 22 -11.07 -13.33 1.94
N LEU A 23 -12.19 -12.81 2.42
CA LEU A 23 -13.09 -13.57 3.27
C LEU A 23 -13.90 -14.57 2.45
N PRO A 24 -14.48 -15.61 3.09
CA PRO A 24 -15.31 -16.58 2.40
C PRO A 24 -16.44 -15.93 1.60
N VAL A 25 -16.84 -16.58 0.50
CA VAL A 25 -17.90 -16.07 -0.37
C VAL A 25 -19.24 -16.07 0.39
N PHE A 26 -19.89 -14.91 0.45
CA PHE A 26 -21.24 -14.77 0.99
C PHE A 26 -22.24 -14.61 -0.15
N GLN A 27 -23.30 -15.43 -0.15
CA GLN A 27 -24.40 -15.27 -1.09
C GLN A 27 -25.37 -14.23 -0.56
N ARG A 28 -25.50 -13.11 -1.26
CA ARG A 28 -26.47 -12.05 -0.95
C ARG A 28 -27.52 -11.98 -2.06
N GLY A 29 -28.61 -12.73 -1.86
CA GLY A 29 -29.67 -12.87 -2.85
C GLY A 29 -29.20 -13.65 -4.07
N GLN A 30 -29.18 -13.00 -5.25
CA GLN A 30 -28.66 -13.60 -6.49
C GLN A 30 -27.17 -13.33 -6.73
N ASN A 31 -26.52 -12.49 -5.91
CA ASN A 31 -25.12 -12.11 -6.08
C ASN A 31 -24.20 -12.82 -5.09
N PHE A 32 -22.94 -12.96 -5.47
CA PHE A 32 -21.84 -13.37 -4.59
C PHE A 32 -21.04 -12.14 -4.19
N GLU A 33 -20.96 -11.87 -2.90
CA GLU A 33 -20.11 -10.82 -2.33
C GLU A 33 -18.90 -11.49 -1.65
N ILE A 34 -17.70 -10.95 -1.93
CA ILE A 34 -16.45 -11.35 -1.29
C ILE A 34 -15.93 -10.12 -0.59
N GLU A 35 -15.98 -10.14 0.74
CA GLU A 35 -15.41 -9.07 1.54
C GLU A 35 -13.89 -9.22 1.55
N CYS A 36 -13.19 -8.11 1.39
CA CYS A 36 -11.73 -8.08 1.42
C CYS A 36 -11.28 -7.17 2.56
N MET A 37 -10.24 -7.59 3.28
CA MET A 37 -9.63 -6.79 4.33
C MET A 37 -8.17 -6.54 3.99
N ALA A 38 -7.73 -5.30 4.09
CA ALA A 38 -6.32 -4.92 4.01
C ALA A 38 -6.14 -3.66 4.84
N THR A 39 -5.08 -3.61 5.65
CA THR A 39 -4.77 -2.44 6.48
C THR A 39 -3.31 -2.05 6.28
N THR A 40 -3.06 -0.79 5.97
CA THR A 40 -1.72 -0.19 5.85
C THR A 40 -1.58 0.94 6.85
N ALA A 41 -0.53 0.94 7.66
CA ALA A 41 -0.29 1.98 8.68
C ALA A 41 0.41 3.22 8.11
N GLY A 42 1.15 3.08 7.01
CA GLY A 42 1.78 4.20 6.30
C GLY A 42 3.12 3.84 5.67
N THR A 43 3.71 4.81 4.97
CA THR A 43 5.05 4.70 4.38
C THR A 43 5.97 5.71 5.05
N ALA A 44 7.07 5.23 5.61
CA ALA A 44 8.09 6.04 6.26
C ALA A 44 9.34 6.16 5.38
N PHE A 45 9.85 7.38 5.26
CA PHE A 45 11.15 7.68 4.65
C PHE A 45 12.13 8.08 5.76
N TYR A 46 13.08 7.21 6.07
CA TYR A 46 14.09 7.48 7.10
C TYR A 46 15.15 8.49 6.62
N TYR A 47 15.37 8.55 5.30
CA TYR A 47 16.35 9.44 4.68
C TYR A 47 15.68 10.27 3.59
N PRO A 48 15.35 11.54 3.85
CA PRO A 48 14.60 12.38 2.91
C PRO A 48 15.28 12.57 1.55
N LEU A 49 16.62 12.58 1.51
CA LEU A 49 17.40 12.70 0.27
C LEU A 49 17.34 11.45 -0.62
N SER A 50 16.76 10.36 -0.13
CA SER A 50 16.55 9.13 -0.91
C SER A 50 15.36 9.19 -1.86
N ALA A 51 14.61 10.30 -1.86
CA ALA A 51 13.47 10.53 -2.75
C ALA A 51 13.60 11.85 -3.53
N CYS A 52 13.16 11.87 -4.78
CA CYS A 52 13.08 13.05 -5.63
C CYS A 52 11.66 13.17 -6.20
N TYR A 53 11.06 14.34 -6.00
CA TYR A 53 9.75 14.66 -6.54
C TYR A 53 9.89 15.33 -7.90
N MET A 54 9.23 14.76 -8.90
CA MET A 54 9.17 15.29 -10.25
C MET A 54 7.73 15.69 -10.55
N ASP A 55 7.49 16.97 -10.77
CA ASP A 55 6.26 17.38 -11.43
C ASP A 55 6.50 17.46 -12.94
N ALA A 56 5.53 16.99 -13.72
CA ALA A 56 5.53 17.30 -15.15
C ALA A 56 5.00 18.74 -15.27
N ILE A 57 5.62 19.56 -16.11
CA ILE A 57 5.19 20.96 -16.38
C ILE A 57 3.67 21.11 -16.36
#